data_AF-A0A834FVS7-F1
#
_entry.id   AF-A0A834FVS7-F1
#
_cell.length_a   1.000
_cell.length_b   1.000
_cell.length_c   1.000
_cell.angle_alpha   90.00
_cell.angle_beta   90.00
_cell.angle_gamma   90.00
#
_symmetry.space_group_name_H-M   'P 1'
#
loop_
_entity.id
_entity.type
_entity.pdbx_description
1 polymer ?
#
loop_
_entity_poly.entity_id
_entity_poly.type
_entity_poly.pdbx_seq_one_letter_code
_entity_poly.pdbx_strand_id
1 'polypeptide(L)'
;MVSPKEEETLFFGKKISSVGPGQVTGEDVIHEPTSMDLAMKLHYLKTVYYFRSQAVDGLTTMDIKEAIFTWLNQFYPACGRFRRGESGRAYVKCNDCGARFIEVHCGKSLDEIINHLVTQIFDNDVASFEAS
;
A
#
# COMPACT_ATOMS: atom_id res chain seq x y z
N MET A 1 -23.90 28.30 -22.79
CA MET A 1 -23.67 27.04 -22.05
C MET A 1 -22.18 26.79 -22.08
N VAL A 2 -21.51 26.97 -20.94
CA VAL A 2 -20.10 26.63 -20.79
C VAL A 2 -20.07 25.12 -20.58
N SER A 3 -19.44 24.39 -21.49
CA SER A 3 -19.18 22.96 -21.32
C SER A 3 -18.40 22.76 -20.01
N PRO A 4 -18.76 21.77 -19.17
CA PRO A 4 -17.86 21.38 -18.09
C PRO A 4 -16.56 20.96 -18.76
N LYS A 5 -15.43 21.57 -18.38
CA LYS A 5 -14.13 20.96 -18.64
C LYS A 5 -14.20 19.59 -17.98
N GLU A 6 -14.20 18.53 -18.78
CA GLU A 6 -13.96 17.19 -18.28
C GLU A 6 -12.65 17.27 -17.50
N GLU A 7 -12.72 17.20 -16.18
CA GLU A 7 -11.58 16.76 -15.39
C GLU A 7 -11.29 15.34 -15.87
N GLU A 8 -10.50 15.22 -16.94
CA GLU A 8 -9.90 13.94 -17.30
C GLU A 8 -9.23 13.42 -16.05
N THR A 9 -9.79 12.33 -15.50
CA THR A 9 -9.28 11.73 -14.29
C THR A 9 -7.82 11.36 -14.55
N LEU A 10 -6.89 12.06 -13.88
CA LEU A 10 -5.42 11.90 -14.01
C LEU A 10 -4.96 10.43 -13.96
N PHE A 11 -5.78 9.59 -13.34
CA PHE A 11 -5.58 8.17 -13.14
C PHE A 11 -6.65 7.36 -13.88
N PHE A 12 -6.22 6.34 -14.63
CA PHE A 12 -7.11 5.46 -15.40
C PHE A 12 -6.66 3.99 -15.32
N GLY A 13 -7.48 3.08 -15.85
CA GLY A 13 -7.15 1.65 -15.92
C GLY A 13 -6.99 0.97 -14.55
N LYS A 14 -7.71 1.45 -13.53
CA LYS A 14 -7.62 0.94 -12.16
C LYS A 14 -7.98 -0.55 -12.09
N LYS A 15 -7.06 -1.38 -11.59
CA LYS A 15 -7.29 -2.78 -11.24
C LYS A 15 -6.98 -3.00 -9.77
N ILE A 16 -7.88 -3.69 -9.07
CA ILE A 16 -7.69 -4.09 -7.68
C ILE A 16 -7.59 -5.61 -7.65
N SER A 17 -6.57 -6.12 -6.99
CA SER A 17 -6.38 -7.54 -6.74
C SER A 17 -5.85 -7.77 -5.34
N SER A 18 -5.72 -9.03 -4.94
CA SER A 18 -5.07 -9.45 -3.71
C SER A 18 -3.92 -10.39 -4.03
N VAL A 19 -2.85 -10.30 -3.25
CA VAL A 19 -1.63 -11.09 -3.38
C VAL A 19 -1.41 -11.77 -2.04
N GLY A 20 -1.49 -13.11 -2.01
CA GLY A 20 -1.27 -13.91 -0.81
C GLY A 20 0.14 -14.51 -0.79
N PRO A 21 0.46 -15.34 0.20
CA PRO A 21 1.66 -16.16 0.16
C PRO A 21 1.63 -17.13 -1.03
N GLY A 22 2.80 -17.47 -1.58
CA GLY A 22 2.95 -18.49 -2.64
C GLY A 22 2.81 -19.93 -2.12
N GLN A 23 2.85 -20.13 -0.81
CA GLN A 23 2.66 -21.41 -0.13
C GLN A 23 1.61 -21.26 0.97
N VAL A 24 0.86 -22.33 1.23
CA VAL A 24 -0.13 -22.34 2.32
C VAL A 24 0.61 -22.17 3.65
N THR A 25 0.22 -21.16 4.44
CA THR A 25 0.86 -20.86 5.73
C THR A 25 0.60 -21.96 6.77
N GLY A 26 -0.56 -22.62 6.68
CA GLY A 26 -1.01 -23.68 7.59
C GLY A 26 -2.38 -23.39 8.19
N GLU A 27 -2.98 -24.40 8.83
CA GLU A 27 -4.28 -24.26 9.50
C GLU A 27 -4.11 -23.65 10.90
N ASP A 28 -5.04 -22.74 11.24
CA ASP A 28 -5.13 -22.08 12.56
C ASP A 28 -3.83 -21.45 13.09
N VAL A 29 -2.97 -21.00 12.17
CA VAL A 29 -1.76 -20.25 12.52
C VAL A 29 -2.16 -18.88 13.08
N ILE A 30 -1.64 -18.58 14.26
CA ILE A 30 -1.85 -17.32 14.96
C ILE A 30 -0.51 -16.62 15.14
N HIS A 31 -0.49 -15.31 14.90
CA HIS A 31 0.61 -14.45 15.29
C HIS A 31 0.15 -13.56 16.45
N GLU A 32 0.88 -13.62 17.56
CA GLU A 32 0.61 -12.83 18.76
C GLU A 32 1.54 -11.62 18.82
N PRO A 33 1.03 -10.38 18.61
CA PRO A 33 1.84 -9.18 18.71
C PRO A 33 2.33 -8.98 20.16
N THR A 34 3.56 -8.50 20.29
CA THR A 34 4.14 -8.11 21.58
C THR A 34 3.43 -6.88 22.14
N SER A 35 3.68 -6.55 23.41
CA SER A 35 3.14 -5.32 24.00
C SER A 35 3.64 -4.05 23.29
N MET A 36 4.83 -4.07 22.69
CA MET A 36 5.36 -2.95 21.91
C MET A 36 4.61 -2.79 20.59
N ASP A 37 4.31 -3.90 19.91
CA ASP A 37 3.52 -3.89 18.67
C ASP A 37 2.10 -3.34 18.93
N LEU A 38 1.47 -3.74 20.04
CA LEU A 38 0.14 -3.25 20.41
C LEU A 38 0.16 -1.78 20.85
N ALA A 39 1.26 -1.30 21.45
CA ALA A 39 1.42 0.12 21.80
C ALA A 39 1.45 1.01 20.56
N MET A 40 1.93 0.50 19.41
CA MET A 40 1.85 1.20 18.14
C MET A 40 0.42 1.36 17.60
N LYS A 41 -0.62 0.77 18.23
CA LYS A 41 -2.03 0.81 17.77
C LYS A 41 -2.16 0.45 16.27
N LEU A 42 -3.32 0.74 15.66
CA LEU A 42 -3.56 0.51 14.22
C LEU A 42 -3.11 1.72 13.37
N HIS A 43 -1.81 2.06 13.41
CA HIS A 43 -1.26 3.06 12.50
C HIS A 43 -0.76 2.41 11.21
N TYR A 44 -1.14 2.99 10.08
CA TYR A 44 -0.67 2.56 8.76
C TYR A 44 0.51 3.45 8.36
N LEU A 45 1.68 2.85 8.18
CA LEU A 45 2.83 3.52 7.58
C LEU A 45 2.61 3.63 6.07
N LYS A 46 2.91 4.81 5.50
CA LYS A 46 2.80 5.09 4.07
C LYS A 46 4.17 5.46 3.53
N THR A 47 4.59 4.81 2.46
CA THR A 47 5.88 5.04 1.80
C THR A 47 5.67 5.02 0.29
N VAL A 48 6.45 5.84 -0.43
CA VAL A 48 6.40 5.94 -1.89
C VAL A 48 7.80 5.70 -2.44
N TYR A 49 7.89 4.90 -3.50
CA TYR A 49 9.13 4.62 -4.22
C TYR A 49 8.96 5.02 -5.69
N TYR A 50 9.93 5.75 -6.21
CA TYR A 50 9.95 6.20 -7.60
C TYR A 50 11.12 5.55 -8.33
N PHE A 51 10.87 5.08 -9.55
CA PHE A 51 11.86 4.43 -10.38
C PHE A 51 11.95 5.16 -11.71
N ARG A 52 13.17 5.32 -12.23
CA ARG A 52 13.37 5.78 -13.61
C ARG A 52 12.90 4.70 -14.57
N SER A 53 12.46 5.10 -15.77
CA SER A 53 11.91 4.17 -16.77
C SER A 53 12.87 3.03 -17.09
N GLN A 54 14.17 3.29 -17.18
CA GLN A 54 15.18 2.26 -17.49
C GLN A 54 15.29 1.19 -16.40
N ALA A 55 14.95 1.51 -15.14
CA ALA A 55 15.05 0.55 -14.03
C ALA A 55 13.89 -0.44 -13.99
N VAL A 56 12.79 -0.14 -14.68
CA VAL A 56 11.57 -0.97 -14.73
C VAL A 56 11.20 -1.36 -16.16
N ASP A 57 12.13 -1.20 -17.11
CA ASP A 57 11.90 -1.56 -18.49
C ASP A 57 11.70 -3.07 -18.61
N GLY A 58 10.65 -3.47 -19.33
CA GLY A 58 10.20 -4.85 -19.43
C GLY A 58 9.58 -5.45 -18.16
N LEU A 59 9.55 -4.74 -17.03
CA LEU A 59 8.93 -5.22 -15.79
C LEU A 59 7.41 -5.27 -15.94
N THR A 60 6.83 -6.44 -15.68
CA THR A 60 5.37 -6.63 -15.70
C THR A 60 4.80 -6.61 -14.28
N THR A 61 3.49 -6.38 -14.17
CA THR A 61 2.74 -6.59 -12.93
C THR A 61 2.97 -7.98 -12.35
N MET A 62 3.06 -9.02 -13.20
CA MET A 62 3.18 -10.40 -12.73
C MET A 62 4.53 -10.64 -12.08
N ASP A 63 5.62 -10.09 -12.65
CA ASP A 63 6.96 -10.19 -12.05
C ASP A 63 6.98 -9.59 -10.63
N ILE A 64 6.29 -8.46 -10.43
CA ILE A 64 6.14 -7.83 -9.11
C ILE A 64 5.36 -8.73 -8.16
N LYS A 65 4.22 -9.29 -8.61
CA LYS A 65 3.38 -10.18 -7.79
C LYS A 65 4.11 -11.47 -7.40
N GLU A 66 4.91 -12.04 -8.30
CA GLU A 66 5.71 -13.24 -8.04
C GLU A 66 6.77 -13.02 -6.95
N ALA A 67 7.46 -11.88 -6.99
CA ALA A 67 8.38 -11.50 -5.92
C ALA A 67 7.64 -11.35 -4.57
N ILE A 68 6.45 -10.75 -4.59
CA ILE A 68 5.61 -10.59 -3.39
C ILE A 68 5.12 -11.95 -2.87
N PHE A 69 4.72 -12.90 -3.72
CA PHE A 69 4.33 -14.26 -3.28
C PHE A 69 5.44 -14.92 -2.47
N THR A 70 6.67 -14.84 -2.97
CA THR A 70 7.85 -15.40 -2.31
C THR A 70 8.13 -14.70 -0.98
N TRP A 71 8.03 -13.37 -0.97
CA TRP A 71 8.24 -12.58 0.25
C TRP A 71 7.18 -12.90 1.32
N LEU A 72 5.92 -13.03 0.92
CA LEU A 72 4.80 -13.31 1.83
C LEU A 72 4.84 -14.73 2.43
N ASN A 73 5.61 -15.67 1.87
CA ASN A 73 5.89 -16.94 2.55
C ASN A 73 6.66 -16.74 3.86
N GLN A 74 7.58 -15.76 3.89
CA GLN A 74 8.37 -15.45 5.09
C GLN A 74 7.65 -14.46 6.02
N PHE A 75 6.79 -13.60 5.47
CA PHE A 75 6.08 -12.54 6.20
C PHE A 75 4.56 -12.74 6.16
N TYR A 76 4.14 -13.99 6.31
CA TYR A 76 2.74 -14.41 6.25
C TYR A 76 1.79 -13.68 7.22
N PRO A 77 2.19 -13.13 8.40
CA PRO A 77 1.26 -12.37 9.23
C PRO A 77 0.67 -11.14 8.53
N ALA A 78 1.39 -10.58 7.55
CA ALA A 78 0.89 -9.47 6.73
C ALA A 78 -0.35 -9.84 5.89
N CYS A 79 -0.54 -11.14 5.61
CA CYS A 79 -1.72 -11.68 4.92
C CYS A 79 -2.86 -12.07 5.85
N GLY A 80 -2.66 -11.96 7.16
CA GLY A 80 -3.67 -12.31 8.16
C GLY A 80 -4.72 -11.23 8.39
N ARG A 81 -5.58 -11.45 9.40
CA ARG A 81 -6.55 -10.46 9.86
C ARG A 81 -6.52 -10.36 11.38
N PHE A 82 -6.53 -9.12 11.88
CA PHE A 82 -6.65 -8.88 13.31
C PHE A 82 -7.98 -9.43 13.85
N ARG A 83 -7.89 -10.00 15.05
CA ARG A 83 -8.98 -10.54 15.87
C ARG A 83 -8.72 -10.17 17.32
N ARG A 84 -9.75 -10.31 18.17
CA ARG A 84 -9.62 -10.17 19.62
C ARG A 84 -9.86 -11.52 20.26
N GLY A 85 -8.98 -11.91 21.17
CA GLY A 85 -9.16 -13.10 22.00
C GLY A 85 -10.16 -12.87 23.12
N GLU A 86 -10.46 -13.91 23.89
CA GLU A 86 -11.38 -13.84 25.04
C GLU A 86 -10.93 -12.85 26.11
N SER A 87 -9.61 -12.72 26.32
CA SER A 87 -9.01 -11.72 27.21
C SER A 87 -9.10 -10.27 26.68
N GLY A 88 -9.65 -10.07 25.47
CA GLY A 88 -9.66 -8.79 24.76
C GLY A 88 -8.34 -8.44 24.06
N ARG A 89 -7.26 -9.22 24.28
CA ARG A 89 -5.96 -9.01 23.63
C ARG A 89 -6.09 -9.26 22.11
N ALA A 90 -5.53 -8.35 21.31
CA ALA A 90 -5.51 -8.50 19.86
C ALA A 90 -4.47 -9.55 19.42
N TYR A 91 -4.82 -10.34 18.41
CA TYR A 91 -3.94 -11.26 17.71
C TYR A 91 -4.23 -11.23 16.21
N VAL A 92 -3.32 -11.76 15.39
CA VAL A 92 -3.52 -11.89 13.95
C VAL A 92 -3.82 -13.35 13.63
N LYS A 93 -5.02 -13.61 13.09
CA LYS A 93 -5.32 -14.91 12.48
C LYS A 93 -4.66 -14.95 11.11
N CYS A 94 -3.65 -15.80 10.93
CA CYS A 94 -2.91 -15.94 9.67
C CYS A 94 -3.71 -16.86 8.74
N ASN A 95 -4.63 -16.26 7.97
CA ASN A 95 -5.63 -16.97 7.17
C ASN A 95 -5.47 -16.74 5.66
N ASP A 96 -4.25 -16.42 5.22
CA ASP A 96 -3.85 -16.24 3.81
C ASP A 96 -4.79 -15.34 2.99
N CYS A 97 -5.47 -14.39 3.64
CA CYS A 97 -6.41 -13.47 2.99
C CYS A 97 -5.74 -12.40 2.11
N GLY A 98 -4.41 -12.45 2.01
CA GLY A 98 -3.59 -11.62 1.15
C GLY A 98 -3.49 -10.14 1.55
N ALA A 99 -2.52 -9.50 0.93
CA ALA A 99 -2.35 -8.06 0.87
C ALA A 99 -3.09 -7.49 -0.36
N ARG A 100 -3.59 -6.26 -0.24
CA ARG A 100 -4.25 -5.57 -1.36
C ARG A 100 -3.20 -5.03 -2.33
N PHE A 101 -3.36 -5.34 -3.61
CA PHE A 101 -2.50 -4.84 -4.69
C PHE A 101 -3.35 -4.04 -5.68
N ILE A 102 -2.93 -2.80 -5.97
CA ILE A 102 -3.66 -1.87 -6.81
C ILE A 102 -2.76 -1.43 -7.95
N GLU A 103 -3.27 -1.53 -9.18
CA GLU A 103 -2.61 -1.09 -10.39
C GLU A 103 -3.41 0.06 -10.98
N VAL A 104 -2.72 1.12 -11.39
CA VAL A 104 -3.33 2.32 -11.97
C VAL A 104 -2.33 2.92 -12.95
N HIS A 105 -2.82 3.49 -14.04
CA HIS A 105 -2.03 4.26 -14.97
C HIS A 105 -2.25 5.75 -14.74
N CYS A 106 -1.22 6.57 -14.95
CA CYS A 106 -1.31 8.02 -14.86
C CYS A 106 -0.98 8.64 -16.23
N GLY A 107 -1.74 9.66 -16.62
CA GLY A 107 -1.48 10.42 -17.84
C GLY A 107 -0.32 11.43 -17.73
N LYS A 108 0.22 11.62 -16.52
CA LYS A 108 1.36 12.51 -16.24
C LYS A 108 2.66 11.74 -16.09
N SER A 109 3.75 12.38 -16.47
CA SER A 109 5.11 11.91 -16.19
C SER A 109 5.45 11.96 -14.70
N LEU A 110 6.47 11.20 -14.30
CA LEU A 110 6.97 11.20 -12.93
C LEU A 110 7.41 12.60 -12.48
N ASP A 111 8.08 13.36 -13.35
CA ASP A 111 8.58 14.70 -13.06
C ASP A 111 7.43 15.68 -12.83
N GLU A 112 6.35 15.61 -13.63
CA GLU A 112 5.15 16.42 -13.41
C GLU A 112 4.48 16.07 -12.07
N ILE A 113 4.38 14.79 -11.72
CA ILE A 113 3.80 14.34 -10.45
C ILE A 113 4.64 14.83 -9.27
N ILE A 114 5.97 14.65 -9.33
CA ILE A 114 6.88 15.08 -8.27
C ILE A 114 6.82 16.60 -8.12
N ASN A 115 6.88 17.35 -9.21
CA ASN A 115 6.79 18.81 -9.16
C ASN A 115 5.48 19.26 -8.49
N HIS A 116 4.34 18.66 -8.85
CA HIS A 116 3.06 18.95 -8.20
C HIS A 116 3.06 18.60 -6.70
N LEU A 117 3.60 17.44 -6.31
CA LEU A 117 3.67 17.03 -4.90
C LEU A 117 4.57 17.94 -4.08
N VAL A 118 5.71 18.33 -4.65
CA VAL A 118 6.66 19.25 -4.04
C VAL A 118 6.01 20.61 -3.81
N THR A 119 5.30 21.16 -4.79
CA THR A 119 4.54 22.41 -4.63
C THR A 119 3.48 22.28 -3.52
N GLN A 120 2.72 21.18 -3.49
CA GLN A 120 1.71 20.97 -2.44
C GLN A 120 2.30 20.79 -1.03
N ILE A 121 3.45 20.14 -0.89
CA ILE A 121 4.13 19.99 0.40
C ILE A 121 4.63 21.36 0.87
N PHE A 122 5.31 22.12 0.01
CA PHE A 122 5.78 23.46 0.37
C PHE A 122 4.63 24.42 0.70
N ASP A 123 3.51 24.37 -0.02
CA ASP A 123 2.33 25.19 0.28
C ASP A 123 1.71 24.82 1.64
N ASN A 124 1.67 23.53 1.98
CA ASN A 124 1.16 23.06 3.28
C ASN A 124 2.12 23.40 4.44
N ASP A 125 3.43 23.35 4.21
CA ASP A 125 4.43 23.72 5.21
C ASP A 125 4.37 25.23 5.51
N VAL A 126 4.22 26.09 4.49
CA VAL A 126 4.02 27.54 4.65
C VAL A 126 2.72 27.84 5.40
N ALA A 127 1.61 27.18 5.06
CA ALA A 127 0.35 27.35 5.77
C ALA A 127 0.42 26.91 7.24
N SER A 128 1.22 25.91 7.57
CA SER A 128 1.44 25.46 8.96
C SER A 128 2.31 26.41 9.77
N PHE A 129 3.21 27.15 9.12
CA PHE A 129 4.08 28.16 9.73
C PHE A 129 3.35 29.51 9.94
N GLU A 130 2.43 29.88 9.06
CA GLU A 130 1.60 31.09 9.21
C GLU A 130 0.46 30.91 10.25
N ALA A 131 0.18 29.68 10.66
CA ALA A 131 -0.84 29.35 11.66
C ALA A 131 -0.28 29.19 13.10
N SER A 132 1.02 29.41 13.31
CA SER A 132 1.72 29.36 14.61
C SER A 132 2.26 30.71 15.05
#